data_AF-A0A8C0GDB3-F1
#
_entry.id   AF-A0A8C0GDB3-F1
#
_cell.length_a   1.000
_cell.length_b   1.000
_cell.length_c   1.000
_cell.angle_alpha   90.00
_cell.angle_beta   90.00
_cell.angle_gamma   90.00
#
_symmetry.space_group_name_H-M   'P 1'
#
loop_
_entity.id
_entity.type
_entity.pdbx_description
1 polymer ?
#
loop_
_entity_poly.entity_id
_entity_poly.type
_entity_poly.pdbx_seq_one_letter_code
_entity_poly.pdbx_strand_id
1 'polypeptide(L)'
;MLIVDNAPGHPAHLDDFHPNVKVVFLPPNTTSILQPMDQGAIANFKAYYLRRIFAEAVKATDRESGKTLPRGTHDSRRNSTEGER
;
A
#
# COMPACT_ATOMS: atom_id res chain seq x y z
N MET A 1 4.16 22.51 22.50
CA MET A 1 4.13 21.09 22.91
C MET A 1 4.66 20.27 21.75
N LEU A 2 5.61 19.38 22.00
CA LEU A 2 6.22 18.48 21.02
C LEU A 2 5.98 17.05 21.47
N ILE A 3 5.49 16.20 20.58
CA ILE A 3 5.29 14.77 20.84
C ILE A 3 6.41 14.03 20.10
N VAL A 4 7.14 13.17 20.81
CA VAL A 4 8.30 12.44 20.29
C VAL A 4 8.12 10.94 20.59
N ASP A 5 8.65 10.09 19.72
CA ASP A 5 8.68 8.66 19.97
C ASP A 5 9.88 8.27 20.87
N ASN A 6 9.99 6.98 21.22
CA ASN A 6 11.11 6.48 22.02
C ASN A 6 12.22 5.88 21.15
N ALA A 7 12.44 6.38 19.93
CA ALA A 7 13.51 5.86 19.08
C ALA A 7 14.88 5.98 19.79
N PRO A 8 15.76 4.97 19.70
CA PRO A 8 17.05 4.99 20.40
C PRO A 8 17.97 6.17 20.07
N GLY A 9 17.73 6.88 18.96
CA GLY A 9 18.46 8.09 18.58
C GLY A 9 17.98 9.36 19.28
N HIS A 10 16.89 9.31 20.05
CA HIS A 10 16.38 10.47 20.78
C HIS A 10 17.03 10.60 22.16
N PRO A 11 17.34 11.83 22.60
CA PRO A 11 17.84 12.05 23.96
C PRO A 11 16.82 11.58 25.00
N ALA A 12 17.28 10.87 26.03
CA ALA A 12 16.42 10.30 27.07
C ALA A 12 15.71 11.37 27.94
N HIS A 13 16.26 12.59 27.98
CA HIS A 13 15.75 13.69 28.79
C HIS A 13 15.72 14.97 27.95
N LEU A 14 14.52 15.50 27.72
CA LEU A 14 14.28 16.73 26.95
C LEU A 14 13.39 17.73 27.70
N ASP A 15 13.07 17.45 28.97
CA ASP A 15 12.10 18.22 29.76
C ASP A 15 12.55 19.67 29.99
N ASP A 16 13.86 19.93 29.97
CA ASP A 16 14.46 21.26 30.16
C ASP A 16 15.01 21.87 28.85
N PHE A 17 14.68 21.32 27.68
CA PHE A 17 15.26 21.76 26.41
C PHE A 17 14.93 23.24 26.10
N HIS A 18 13.71 23.68 26.38
CA HIS A 18 13.30 25.07 26.19
C HIS A 18 12.11 25.43 27.08
N PRO A 19 12.11 26.58 27.78
CA PRO A 19 11.10 26.93 28.79
C PRO A 19 9.66 27.01 28.23
N ASN A 20 9.51 27.29 26.93
CA ASN A 20 8.21 27.39 26.27
C ASN A 20 7.81 26.14 25.48
N VAL A 21 8.61 25.07 25.52
CA VAL A 21 8.33 23.83 24.76
C VAL A 21 8.24 22.66 25.73
N LYS A 22 7.02 22.22 26.00
CA LYS A 22 6.78 20.93 26.66
C LYS A 22 7.03 19.79 25.68
N VAL A 23 7.99 18.92 25.97
CA VAL A 23 8.22 17.67 25.24
C VAL A 23 7.47 16.53 25.96
N VAL A 24 6.85 15.65 25.20
CA VAL A 24 6.14 14.47 25.72
C VAL A 24 6.54 13.25 24.90
N PHE A 25 7.09 12.26 25.59
CA PHE A 25 7.39 10.95 24.99
C PHE A 25 6.14 10.08 24.98
N LEU A 26 5.90 9.39 23.87
CA LEU A 26 4.86 8.38 23.82
C LEU A 26 5.23 7.13 24.61
N PRO A 27 4.25 6.32 25.04
CA PRO A 27 4.54 4.98 25.53
C PRO A 27 5.25 4.11 24.47
N PRO A 28 6.14 3.19 24.87
CA PRO A 28 6.77 2.25 23.95
C PRO A 28 5.74 1.50 23.09
N ASN A 29 6.08 1.23 21.82
CA ASN A 29 5.25 0.47 20.87
C ASN A 29 3.89 1.08 20.53
N THR A 30 3.60 2.32 20.92
CA THR A 30 2.34 3.00 20.58
C THR A 30 2.48 4.06 19.49
N THR A 31 3.70 4.28 19.00
CA THR A 31 4.07 5.31 18.04
C THR A 31 3.14 5.34 16.82
N SER A 32 2.92 4.20 16.16
CA SER A 32 2.09 4.11 14.96
C SER A 32 0.61 4.47 15.18
N ILE A 33 0.12 4.36 16.41
CA ILE A 33 -1.28 4.62 16.78
C ILE A 33 -1.44 6.01 17.39
N LEU A 34 -0.43 6.53 18.08
CA LEU A 34 -0.53 7.79 18.80
C LEU A 34 0.17 8.95 18.10
N GLN A 35 1.14 8.69 17.21
CA GLN A 35 1.82 9.75 16.47
C GLN A 35 0.93 10.29 15.35
N PRO A 36 0.59 11.59 15.37
CA PRO A 36 -0.15 12.22 14.28
C PRO A 36 0.60 12.15 12.94
N MET A 37 1.94 12.12 12.97
CA MET A 37 2.77 12.01 11.76
C MET A 37 2.59 10.66 11.05
N ASP A 38 2.54 9.56 11.83
CA ASP A 38 2.37 8.21 11.31
C ASP A 38 0.98 8.04 10.67
N GLN A 39 -0.07 8.49 11.38
CA GLN A 39 -1.46 8.38 10.90
C GLN A 39 -1.81 9.38 9.79
N GLY A 40 -1.18 10.54 9.79
CA GLY A 40 -1.44 11.59 8.81
C GLY A 40 -0.53 11.46 7.60
N ALA A 41 0.63 12.11 7.69
CA ALA A 41 1.52 12.28 6.55
C ALA A 41 2.04 10.95 5.99
N ILE A 42 2.50 10.03 6.86
CA ILE A 42 3.12 8.77 6.43
C ILE A 42 2.08 7.83 5.82
N ALA A 43 0.91 7.67 6.46
CA ALA A 43 -0.16 6.84 5.93
C ALA A 43 -0.61 7.31 4.53
N ASN A 44 -0.84 8.63 4.39
CA ASN A 44 -1.20 9.22 3.11
C ASN A 44 -0.10 9.03 2.06
N PHE A 45 1.15 9.28 2.42
CA PHE A 45 2.29 9.09 1.52
C PHE A 45 2.36 7.66 0.99
N LYS A 46 2.26 6.65 1.87
CA LYS A 46 2.24 5.24 1.49
C LYS A 46 1.09 4.93 0.54
N ALA A 47 -0.12 5.43 0.82
CA ALA A 47 -1.29 5.22 -0.03
C ALA A 47 -1.09 5.83 -1.43
N TYR A 48 -0.61 7.06 -1.52
CA TYR A 48 -0.35 7.73 -2.80
C TYR A 48 0.75 7.03 -3.60
N TYR A 49 1.84 6.66 -2.94
CA TYR A 49 2.95 5.95 -3.58
C TYR A 49 2.49 4.62 -4.15
N LEU A 50 1.79 3.82 -3.35
CA LEU A 50 1.30 2.51 -3.75
C LEU A 50 0.30 2.61 -4.91
N ARG A 51 -0.64 3.57 -4.85
CA ARG A 51 -1.57 3.84 -5.94
C ARG A 51 -0.85 4.17 -7.24
N ARG A 52 0.22 4.98 -7.19
CA ARG A 52 1.00 5.35 -8.36
C ARG A 52 1.73 4.13 -8.95
N ILE A 53 2.39 3.34 -8.11
CA ILE A 53 3.12 2.14 -8.56
C ILE A 53 2.16 1.14 -9.21
N PHE A 54 1.00 0.86 -8.60
CA PHE A 54 0.02 -0.03 -9.22
C PHE A 54 -0.54 0.51 -10.52
N ALA A 55 -0.82 1.83 -10.61
CA ALA A 55 -1.28 2.43 -11.84
C ALA A 55 -0.25 2.27 -12.98
N GLU A 56 1.04 2.41 -12.70
CA GLU A 56 2.08 2.18 -13.70
C GLU A 56 2.24 0.71 -14.05
N ALA A 57 2.14 -0.20 -13.08
CA ALA A 57 2.19 -1.65 -13.34
C ALA A 57 1.05 -2.10 -14.26
N VAL A 58 -0.19 -1.64 -14.02
CA VAL A 58 -1.36 -1.95 -14.87
C VAL A 58 -1.18 -1.39 -16.28
N LYS A 59 -0.71 -0.13 -16.42
CA LYS A 59 -0.41 0.45 -17.74
C LYS A 59 0.65 -0.36 -18.49
N ALA A 60 1.65 -0.89 -17.79
CA ALA A 60 2.70 -1.70 -18.40
C ALA A 60 2.14 -3.03 -18.92
N THR A 61 1.27 -3.70 -18.13
CA THR A 61 0.61 -4.94 -18.58
C THR A 61 -0.35 -4.71 -19.75
N ASP A 62 -1.06 -3.58 -19.79
CA ASP A 62 -1.97 -3.26 -20.89
C ASP A 62 -1.21 -3.02 -22.20
N ARG A 63 -0.03 -2.40 -22.14
CA ARG A 63 0.85 -2.20 -23.32
C ARG A 63 1.43 -3.51 -23.85
N GLU A 64 1.62 -4.51 -22.99
CA GLU A 64 2.12 -5.83 -23.37
C GLU A 64 0.99 -6.75 -23.91
N SER A 65 -0.27 -6.45 -23.57
CA SER A 65 -1.46 -7.22 -23.99
C SER A 65 -1.85 -7.09 -25.48
N GLY A 66 -1.05 -6.41 -26.30
CA GLY A 66 -1.17 -6.43 -27.77
C GLY A 66 -1.02 -7.82 -28.41
N LYS A 67 -0.79 -8.88 -27.62
CA LYS A 67 -1.01 -10.27 -28.00
C LYS A 67 -2.33 -10.73 -27.38
N THR A 68 -3.40 -10.57 -28.14
CA THR A 68 -4.69 -11.22 -27.87
C THR A 68 -4.46 -12.72 -27.67
N LEU A 69 -4.79 -13.23 -26.49
CA LEU A 69 -4.95 -14.68 -26.30
C LEU A 69 -5.97 -15.16 -27.35
N PRO A 70 -5.65 -16.17 -28.18
CA PRO A 70 -6.59 -16.65 -29.17
C PRO A 70 -7.83 -17.14 -28.43
N ARG A 71 -8.95 -16.45 -28.68
CA ARG A 71 -10.28 -16.83 -28.21
C ARG A 71 -10.50 -18.26 -28.68
N GLY A 72 -10.44 -19.23 -27.77
CA GLY A 72 -10.61 -20.64 -28.09
C GLY A 72 -11.85 -20.80 -28.94
N THR A 73 -11.67 -21.17 -30.20
CA THR A 73 -12.78 -21.59 -31.06
C THR A 73 -13.33 -22.86 -30.46
N HIS A 74 -14.49 -22.76 -29.82
CA HIS A 74 -15.26 -23.90 -29.38
C HIS A 74 -15.88 -24.55 -30.64
N ASP A 75 -15.05 -25.24 -31.42
CA ASP A 75 -15.50 -26.13 -32.49
C ASP A 75 -16.07 -27.39 -31.83
N SER A 76 -17.38 -27.36 -31.58
CA SER A 76 -18.14 -28.56 -31.29
C SER A 76 -18.41 -29.31 -32.60
N ARG A 77 -17.44 -30.13 -33.01
CA ARG A 77 -17.74 -31.38 -33.71
C ARG A 77 -18.69 -32.21 -32.86
N ARG A 78 -19.99 -32.12 -33.13
CA ARG A 78 -20.93 -33.20 -32.78
C ARG A 78 -20.98 -34.17 -33.94
N ASN A 79 -20.21 -35.25 -33.82
CA ASN A 79 -20.62 -36.51 -34.42
C ASN A 79 -21.77 -37.05 -33.56
N SER A 80 -22.94 -37.27 -34.16
CA SER A 80 -23.94 -38.18 -33.61
C SER A 80 -24.54 -38.93 -34.78
N THR A 81 -24.09 -40.17 -34.88
CA THR A 81 -24.79 -41.29 -35.49
C THR A 81 -26.27 -41.26 -35.18
N GLU A 82 -27.10 -41.39 -36.22
CA GLU A 82 -28.35 -42.14 -36.16
C GLU A 82 -28.69 -42.54 -37.59
N GLY A 83 -28.61 -43.84 -37.85
CA GLY A 83 -29.25 -44.42 -39.02
C GLY A 83 -30.61 -44.92 -38.59
N GLU A 84 -31.65 -44.66 -39.38
CA GLU A 84 -32.72 -45.63 -39.55
C GLU A 84 -33.56 -45.29 -40.81
N ARG A 85 -33.50 -46.21 -41.78
CA ARG A 85 -34.46 -46.52 -42.86
C ARG A 85 -34.74 -45.48 -43.95
#